data_AF-T1ZCR6-F1
#
_entry.id   AF-T1ZCR6-F1
#
_cell.length_a   1.000
_cell.length_b   1.000
_cell.length_c   1.000
_cell.angle_alpha   90.00
_cell.angle_beta   90.00
_cell.angle_gamma   90.00
#
_symmetry.space_group_name_H-M   'P 1'
#
loop_
_entity.id
_entity.type
_entity.pdbx_description
1 polymer ?
#
loop_
_entity_poly.entity_id
_entity_poly.type
_entity_poly.pdbx_seq_one_letter_code
_entity_poly.pdbx_strand_id
1 'polypeptide(L)'
;MARFEIKEEFYLNQQPFKILSGAIHYFRIQPDDWYHSLYNLKALGFNTVETYIPWNAHEPMKGQFNFEGILDVEKFLQTAQDLGLYVLLRSSPYICAEWEFGGLPAWLLEENMRIRSSDPAYLAAVANYYDELLPRLVPHLLENGGSILMMQVENEYGSYGEDKEYLRAVRDMMLERGVTCPLFTSDGPWRGTLRAGTLIEDDVFVTGNFGSKAKENFAQMQEFFDEYGKKWPLICMEFWDGWFNRWKEPVITRDPEELATAVHEVLQQGSINLYMFHGGTNFGFMNGCSARGNIDLPQVTSYDYEALLDEQGNPTPKYFAIQRMLKKYYPEYPQREPLVKETFELKNIPLSEKVSLFETLEDIAQPIESLYPMKMEELGQNVGYLLYRTQAEWDADTERVRVIDGRDRMQLFVDGNFITTQYQTEIGEDIFISQQKRSTHRLDILMENMGRVNYGHKLLAESQHKGIRTGVCKDLHFMLHWNQYPLEFKNPEAINFTKEWHENQPAFYAFDVELKALKDTYLDLTHFGKGIVFVNGVNIGRFWDVGPTLSLYIPHALLRIGNNRIIIFETEGKYSKFIDLVHKPTFKPIKGDKL
;
A
#
# COMPACT_ATOMS: atom_id res chain seq x y z
N MET A 1 -18.36 33.00 -7.34
CA MET A 1 -17.49 31.89 -6.91
C MET A 1 -17.88 30.65 -7.68
N ALA A 2 -16.92 29.78 -8.03
CA ALA A 2 -17.24 28.51 -8.65
C ALA A 2 -18.01 27.65 -7.65
N ARG A 3 -19.03 26.91 -8.12
CA ARG A 3 -19.88 26.09 -7.24
C ARG A 3 -20.17 24.74 -7.87
N PHE A 4 -20.03 23.68 -7.07
CA PHE A 4 -20.40 22.32 -7.42
C PHE A 4 -21.59 21.89 -6.55
N GLU A 5 -22.63 21.33 -7.17
CA GLU A 5 -23.86 20.90 -6.50
C GLU A 5 -24.29 19.52 -6.99
N ILE A 6 -24.82 18.70 -6.09
CA ILE A 6 -25.43 17.40 -6.40
C ILE A 6 -26.95 17.58 -6.35
N LYS A 7 -27.63 17.42 -7.48
CA LYS A 7 -29.10 17.43 -7.60
C LYS A 7 -29.53 16.21 -8.40
N GLU A 8 -30.43 16.34 -9.37
CA GLU A 8 -30.76 15.28 -10.33
C GLU A 8 -29.58 14.87 -11.22
N GLU A 9 -28.67 15.82 -11.46
CA GLU A 9 -27.38 15.65 -12.12
C GLU A 9 -26.30 16.33 -11.26
N PHE A 10 -25.03 16.13 -11.59
CA PHE A 10 -24.00 17.02 -11.05
C PHE A 10 -24.07 18.36 -11.79
N TYR A 11 -24.03 19.46 -11.06
CA TYR A 11 -23.99 20.80 -11.61
C TYR A 11 -22.68 21.48 -11.23
N LEU A 12 -21.93 21.91 -12.24
CA LEU A 12 -20.76 22.76 -12.08
C LEU A 12 -21.08 24.13 -12.67
N ASN A 13 -21.10 25.16 -11.81
CA ASN A 13 -21.49 26.52 -12.20
C ASN A 13 -22.86 26.56 -12.91
N GLN A 14 -23.84 25.82 -12.36
CA GLN A 14 -25.21 25.70 -12.87
C GLN A 14 -25.34 25.01 -14.24
N GLN A 15 -24.26 24.38 -14.75
CA GLN A 15 -24.30 23.57 -15.96
C GLN A 15 -24.19 22.08 -15.61
N PRO A 16 -24.94 21.19 -16.28
CA PRO A 16 -24.75 19.76 -16.16
C PRO A 16 -23.29 19.37 -16.37
N PHE A 17 -22.78 18.50 -15.50
CA PHE A 17 -21.39 18.10 -15.47
C PHE A 17 -21.29 16.59 -15.34
N LYS A 18 -20.52 15.94 -16.23
CA LYS A 18 -20.19 14.53 -16.10
C LYS A 18 -18.76 14.41 -15.59
N ILE A 19 -18.60 13.71 -14.46
CA ILE A 19 -17.29 13.47 -13.88
C ILE A 19 -16.65 12.31 -14.65
N LEU A 20 -15.51 12.60 -15.26
CA LEU A 20 -14.60 11.61 -15.84
C LEU A 20 -13.34 11.63 -14.99
N SER A 21 -13.30 10.76 -13.99
CA SER A 21 -12.25 10.70 -12.98
C SER A 21 -11.34 9.48 -13.15
N GLY A 22 -10.07 9.61 -12.78
CA GLY A 22 -9.14 8.49 -12.68
C GLY A 22 -8.39 8.54 -11.36
N ALA A 23 -8.29 7.39 -10.68
CA ALA A 23 -7.58 7.26 -9.42
C ALA A 23 -6.06 7.26 -9.67
N ILE A 24 -5.36 8.19 -9.00
CA ILE A 24 -3.91 8.32 -9.00
C ILE A 24 -3.48 8.64 -7.56
N HIS A 25 -2.84 7.68 -6.89
CA HIS A 25 -2.43 7.86 -5.50
C HIS A 25 -1.06 8.55 -5.43
N TYR A 26 -1.02 9.78 -4.93
CA TYR A 26 0.23 10.56 -4.82
C TYR A 26 1.32 9.84 -4.04
N PHE A 27 0.94 9.06 -3.01
CA PHE A 27 1.84 8.30 -2.15
C PHE A 27 2.42 7.02 -2.80
N ARG A 28 1.98 6.66 -4.01
CA ARG A 28 2.50 5.52 -4.80
C ARG A 28 3.41 5.93 -5.96
N ILE A 29 3.56 7.24 -6.20
CA ILE A 29 4.28 7.80 -7.36
C ILE A 29 5.22 8.88 -6.84
N GLN A 30 6.48 8.88 -7.29
CA GLN A 30 7.42 9.92 -6.89
C GLN A 30 6.92 11.31 -7.34
N PRO A 31 7.10 12.38 -6.53
CA PRO A 31 6.57 13.71 -6.84
C PRO A 31 6.93 14.25 -8.23
N ASP A 32 8.12 13.90 -8.73
CA ASP A 32 8.60 14.27 -10.06
C ASP A 32 7.72 13.72 -11.20
N ASP A 33 6.97 12.65 -10.96
CA ASP A 33 6.10 11.97 -11.94
C ASP A 33 4.59 12.24 -11.71
N TRP A 34 4.23 13.06 -10.72
CA TRP A 34 2.84 13.48 -10.54
C TRP A 34 2.31 14.22 -11.77
N TYR A 35 3.08 15.18 -12.29
CA TYR A 35 2.71 15.91 -13.51
C TYR A 35 2.52 14.94 -14.69
N HIS A 36 3.43 13.98 -14.88
CA HIS A 36 3.35 13.01 -15.98
C HIS A 36 2.04 12.21 -15.94
N SER A 37 1.71 11.68 -14.76
CA SER A 37 0.51 10.87 -14.54
C SER A 37 -0.77 11.69 -14.72
N LEU A 38 -0.85 12.86 -14.09
CA LEU A 38 -1.98 13.78 -14.19
C LEU A 38 -2.16 14.33 -15.62
N TYR A 39 -1.06 14.61 -16.31
CA TYR A 39 -1.10 15.05 -17.71
C TYR A 39 -1.70 13.95 -18.58
N ASN A 40 -1.28 12.69 -18.42
CA ASN A 40 -1.82 11.58 -19.21
C ASN A 40 -3.31 11.34 -18.94
N LEU A 41 -3.78 11.55 -17.70
CA LEU A 41 -5.21 11.57 -17.39
C LEU A 41 -5.94 12.66 -18.16
N LYS A 42 -5.40 13.89 -18.14
CA LYS A 42 -5.94 15.02 -18.91
C LYS A 42 -5.91 14.76 -20.41
N ALA A 43 -4.85 14.15 -20.92
CA ALA A 43 -4.64 13.83 -22.33
C ALA A 43 -5.63 12.78 -22.85
N LEU A 44 -6.12 11.89 -21.98
CA LEU A 44 -7.18 10.95 -22.32
C LEU A 44 -8.53 11.64 -22.58
N GLY A 45 -8.70 12.87 -22.08
CA GLY A 45 -9.96 13.62 -22.11
C GLY A 45 -10.71 13.62 -20.78
N PHE A 46 -10.14 13.02 -19.73
CA PHE A 46 -10.70 13.05 -18.39
C PHE A 46 -10.54 14.43 -17.76
N ASN A 47 -11.44 14.77 -16.85
CA ASN A 47 -11.56 16.11 -16.29
C ASN A 47 -11.31 16.18 -14.79
N THR A 48 -11.15 15.03 -14.13
CA THR A 48 -11.05 14.91 -12.68
C THR A 48 -10.00 13.87 -12.32
N VAL A 49 -9.26 14.05 -11.23
CA VAL A 49 -8.42 13.03 -10.60
C VAL A 49 -9.01 12.66 -9.23
N GLU A 50 -8.84 11.43 -8.81
CA GLU A 50 -9.20 10.98 -7.47
C GLU A 50 -7.97 10.47 -6.73
N THR A 51 -7.89 10.72 -5.42
CA THR A 51 -6.89 10.09 -4.55
C THR A 51 -7.41 9.85 -3.12
N TYR A 52 -7.00 8.71 -2.55
CA TYR A 52 -6.98 8.48 -1.11
C TYR A 52 -5.91 9.31 -0.40
N ILE A 53 -5.99 9.36 0.94
CA ILE A 53 -4.97 9.92 1.85
C ILE A 53 -4.63 8.89 2.94
N PRO A 54 -3.40 8.35 3.00
CA PRO A 54 -3.03 7.28 3.92
C PRO A 54 -2.63 7.83 5.29
N TRP A 55 -3.53 7.71 6.28
CA TRP A 55 -3.29 8.19 7.65
C TRP A 55 -1.97 7.64 8.24
N ASN A 56 -1.68 6.35 8.05
CA ASN A 56 -0.45 5.72 8.55
C ASN A 56 0.85 6.34 8.02
N ALA A 57 0.84 6.92 6.83
CA ALA A 57 2.01 7.60 6.28
C ALA A 57 2.11 9.05 6.77
N HIS A 58 0.97 9.71 6.97
CA HIS A 58 0.91 11.08 7.47
C HIS A 58 1.12 11.19 8.98
N GLU A 59 0.76 10.18 9.77
CA GLU A 59 0.99 10.11 11.21
C GLU A 59 1.68 8.78 11.59
N PRO A 60 2.93 8.56 11.15
CA PRO A 60 3.63 7.29 11.38
C PRO A 60 3.85 7.02 12.87
N MET A 61 3.94 8.05 13.70
CA MET A 61 3.91 7.92 15.16
C MET A 61 2.86 8.88 15.68
N LYS A 62 2.12 8.47 16.72
CA LYS A 62 1.07 9.28 17.34
C LYS A 62 1.56 10.70 17.64
N GLY A 63 0.90 11.71 17.08
CA GLY A 63 1.21 13.13 17.21
C GLY A 63 2.38 13.64 16.35
N GLN A 64 2.99 12.80 15.50
CA GLN A 64 4.07 13.21 14.60
C GLN A 64 3.60 13.16 13.16
N PHE A 65 3.40 14.34 12.56
CA PHE A 65 2.82 14.46 11.22
C PHE A 65 3.86 14.75 10.15
N ASN A 66 3.66 14.20 8.95
CA ASN A 66 4.49 14.47 7.78
C ASN A 66 3.62 14.76 6.54
N PHE A 67 3.89 15.88 5.87
CA PHE A 67 3.24 16.32 4.63
C PHE A 67 4.27 16.79 3.60
N GLU A 68 5.51 16.31 3.68
CA GLU A 68 6.60 16.69 2.78
C GLU A 68 6.94 15.57 1.78
N GLY A 69 7.64 15.93 0.70
CA GLY A 69 8.16 14.97 -0.28
C GLY A 69 7.04 14.19 -0.98
N ILE A 70 7.11 12.86 -0.95
CA ILE A 70 6.07 11.98 -1.50
C ILE A 70 4.71 12.12 -0.78
N LEU A 71 4.68 12.74 0.41
CA LEU A 71 3.46 12.99 1.17
C LEU A 71 2.94 14.43 1.04
N ASP A 72 3.49 15.23 0.13
CA ASP A 72 3.03 16.60 -0.15
C ASP A 72 1.75 16.59 -0.99
N VAL A 73 0.63 16.30 -0.32
CA VAL A 73 -0.70 16.24 -0.94
C VAL A 73 -1.13 17.61 -1.49
N GLU A 74 -0.75 18.71 -0.84
CA GLU A 74 -1.08 20.07 -1.30
C GLU A 74 -0.44 20.36 -2.68
N LYS A 75 0.83 19.98 -2.86
CA LYS A 75 1.50 20.08 -4.16
C LYS A 75 0.90 19.15 -5.22
N PHE A 76 0.46 17.95 -4.85
CA PHE A 76 -0.25 17.08 -5.80
C PHE A 76 -1.57 17.72 -6.26
N LEU A 77 -2.36 18.25 -5.33
CA LEU A 77 -3.62 18.96 -5.61
C LEU A 77 -3.40 20.20 -6.47
N GLN A 78 -2.36 20.98 -6.16
CA GLN A 78 -1.97 22.14 -6.97
C GLN A 78 -1.57 21.73 -8.39
N THR A 79 -0.79 20.65 -8.53
CA THR A 79 -0.38 20.13 -9.84
C THR A 79 -1.59 19.72 -10.69
N ALA A 80 -2.59 19.07 -10.08
CA ALA A 80 -3.83 18.71 -10.75
C ALA A 80 -4.61 19.96 -11.18
N GLN A 81 -4.72 20.97 -10.29
CA GLN A 81 -5.38 22.24 -10.57
C GLN A 81 -4.71 23.00 -11.73
N ASP A 82 -3.38 23.06 -11.76
CA ASP A 82 -2.61 23.75 -12.81
C ASP A 82 -2.82 23.10 -14.20
N LEU A 83 -3.07 21.79 -14.23
CA LEU A 83 -3.46 21.04 -15.43
C LEU A 83 -4.94 21.20 -15.80
N GLY A 84 -5.72 21.93 -15.00
CA GLY A 84 -7.15 22.11 -15.15
C GLY A 84 -7.93 20.81 -14.94
N LEU A 85 -7.48 19.98 -13.99
CA LEU A 85 -8.24 18.86 -13.46
C LEU A 85 -8.95 19.26 -12.17
N TYR A 86 -10.16 18.75 -12.00
CA TYR A 86 -10.84 18.75 -10.72
C TYR A 86 -10.35 17.61 -9.84
N VAL A 87 -10.71 17.61 -8.56
CA VAL A 87 -10.31 16.57 -7.61
C VAL A 87 -11.51 15.96 -6.87
N LEU A 88 -11.55 14.64 -6.79
CA LEU A 88 -12.30 13.89 -5.78
C LEU A 88 -11.32 13.45 -4.69
N LEU A 89 -11.65 13.68 -3.43
CA LEU A 89 -10.73 13.34 -2.34
C LEU A 89 -11.35 12.33 -1.39
N ARG A 90 -10.60 11.27 -1.08
CA ARG A 90 -11.06 10.21 -0.18
C ARG A 90 -10.19 10.20 1.07
N SER A 91 -10.45 11.15 1.94
CA SER A 91 -9.67 11.42 3.16
C SER A 91 -10.13 10.58 4.38
N SER A 92 -10.64 9.37 4.14
CA SER A 92 -11.10 8.47 5.21
C SER A 92 -9.94 8.00 6.11
N PRO A 93 -10.15 7.79 7.42
CA PRO A 93 -9.11 7.20 8.28
C PRO A 93 -8.75 5.76 7.85
N TYR A 94 -9.68 5.04 7.24
CA TYR A 94 -9.45 3.74 6.61
C TYR A 94 -9.75 3.84 5.11
N ILE A 95 -8.79 3.44 4.27
CA ILE A 95 -8.87 3.57 2.80
C ILE A 95 -8.88 2.22 2.08
N CYS A 96 -8.69 1.09 2.77
CA CYS A 96 -8.47 -0.22 2.15
C CYS A 96 -7.25 -0.23 1.21
N ALA A 97 -7.48 0.11 -0.07
CA ALA A 97 -6.50 0.48 -1.10
C ALA A 97 -5.36 -0.51 -1.38
N GLU A 98 -5.45 -1.77 -0.95
CA GLU A 98 -4.32 -2.71 -0.97
C GLU A 98 -3.06 -2.11 -0.31
N TRP A 99 -3.28 -1.33 0.74
CA TRP A 99 -2.27 -0.57 1.46
C TRP A 99 -2.15 -1.09 2.89
N GLU A 100 -0.96 -0.95 3.47
CA GLU A 100 -0.65 -1.43 4.82
C GLU A 100 -1.76 -1.01 5.81
N PHE A 101 -2.34 -2.01 6.48
CA PHE A 101 -3.42 -1.89 7.45
C PHE A 101 -4.63 -1.05 6.99
N GLY A 102 -4.87 -0.99 5.68
CA GLY A 102 -5.92 -0.15 5.12
C GLY A 102 -5.72 1.34 5.36
N GLY A 103 -4.47 1.78 5.54
CA GLY A 103 -4.12 3.17 5.84
C GLY A 103 -4.20 3.55 7.32
N LEU A 104 -4.60 2.65 8.20
CA LEU A 104 -4.65 2.91 9.64
C LEU A 104 -3.24 2.86 10.25
N PRO A 105 -2.82 3.82 11.09
CA PRO A 105 -1.54 3.73 11.77
C PRO A 105 -1.47 2.51 12.70
N ALA A 106 -0.38 1.75 12.62
CA ALA A 106 -0.22 0.53 13.42
C ALA A 106 -0.16 0.80 14.93
N TRP A 107 0.25 1.99 15.36
CA TRP A 107 0.24 2.38 16.77
C TRP A 107 -1.16 2.38 17.40
N LEU A 108 -2.24 2.43 16.59
CA LEU A 108 -3.62 2.27 17.09
C LEU A 108 -3.85 0.91 17.74
N LEU A 109 -3.08 -0.13 17.38
CA LEU A 109 -3.20 -1.47 17.94
C LEU A 109 -2.84 -1.53 19.44
N GLU A 110 -2.03 -0.59 19.93
CA GLU A 110 -1.61 -0.54 21.33
C GLU A 110 -2.52 0.35 22.19
N GLU A 111 -3.53 0.96 21.57
CA GLU A 111 -4.49 1.80 22.26
C GLU A 111 -5.71 0.97 22.67
N ASN A 112 -6.24 1.24 23.87
CA ASN A 112 -7.47 0.60 24.32
C ASN A 112 -8.68 1.22 23.61
N MET A 113 -8.93 0.79 22.38
CA MET A 113 -10.03 1.26 21.54
C MET A 113 -10.53 0.18 20.59
N ARG A 114 -11.77 0.34 20.13
CA ARG A 114 -12.30 -0.36 18.96
C ARG A 114 -12.07 0.49 17.72
N ILE A 115 -11.02 0.15 16.99
CA ILE A 115 -10.69 0.76 15.69
C ILE A 115 -11.88 0.64 14.72
N ARG A 116 -12.11 1.69 13.93
CA ARG A 116 -13.12 1.75 12.86
C ARG A 116 -14.56 1.59 13.37
N SER A 117 -14.88 2.25 14.48
CA SER A 117 -16.20 2.25 15.12
C SER A 117 -16.53 3.58 15.79
N SER A 118 -17.71 3.68 16.41
CA SER A 118 -18.13 4.84 17.21
C SER A 118 -17.44 4.96 18.58
N ASP A 119 -16.46 4.12 18.88
CA ASP A 119 -15.67 4.23 20.11
C ASP A 119 -15.05 5.63 20.26
N PRO A 120 -15.36 6.37 21.35
CA PRO A 120 -14.81 7.71 21.60
C PRO A 120 -13.29 7.77 21.54
N ALA A 121 -12.58 6.72 21.94
CA ALA A 121 -11.12 6.69 21.89
C ALA A 121 -10.59 6.67 20.45
N TYR A 122 -11.24 5.89 19.57
CA TYR A 122 -10.91 5.88 18.15
C TYR A 122 -11.30 7.19 17.47
N LEU A 123 -12.51 7.70 17.76
CA LEU A 123 -12.97 8.99 17.22
C LEU A 123 -12.06 10.15 17.63
N ALA A 124 -11.54 10.14 18.86
CA ALA A 124 -10.55 11.15 19.30
C ALA A 124 -9.24 11.07 18.52
N ALA A 125 -8.78 9.86 18.18
CA ALA A 125 -7.59 9.69 17.32
C ALA A 125 -7.84 10.22 15.90
N VAL A 126 -9.00 9.90 15.31
CA VAL A 126 -9.40 10.43 13.99
C VAL A 126 -9.54 11.95 14.02
N ALA A 127 -10.11 12.51 15.09
CA ALA A 127 -10.24 13.96 15.28
C ALA A 127 -8.88 14.66 15.27
N ASN A 128 -7.89 14.13 16.00
CA ASN A 128 -6.53 14.68 16.04
C ASN A 128 -5.86 14.63 14.65
N TYR A 129 -6.04 13.53 13.91
CA TYR A 129 -5.55 13.45 12.54
C TYR A 129 -6.22 14.48 11.63
N TYR A 130 -7.53 14.63 11.73
CA TYR A 130 -8.28 15.61 10.94
C TYR A 130 -7.96 17.06 11.31
N ASP A 131 -7.59 17.35 12.57
CA ASP A 131 -7.12 18.67 12.99
C ASP A 131 -5.84 19.10 12.26
N GLU A 132 -5.02 18.14 11.81
CA GLU A 132 -3.87 18.42 10.96
C GLU A 132 -4.20 18.34 9.47
N LEU A 133 -4.93 17.31 9.04
CA LEU A 133 -5.18 17.10 7.63
C LEU A 133 -6.13 18.15 7.02
N LEU A 134 -7.31 18.35 7.61
CA LEU A 134 -8.39 19.08 6.94
C LEU A 134 -8.08 20.57 6.74
N PRO A 135 -7.44 21.30 7.68
CA PRO A 135 -7.05 22.68 7.45
C PRO A 135 -6.12 22.89 6.25
N ARG A 136 -5.37 21.85 5.83
CA ARG A 136 -4.54 21.88 4.63
C ARG A 136 -5.35 21.67 3.35
N LEU A 137 -6.46 20.92 3.43
CA LEU A 137 -7.31 20.59 2.28
C LEU A 137 -8.40 21.63 2.01
N VAL A 138 -8.92 22.29 3.05
CA VAL A 138 -10.00 23.28 2.93
C VAL A 138 -9.68 24.43 1.96
N PRO A 139 -8.46 25.00 1.92
CA PRO A 139 -8.08 25.99 0.91
C PRO A 139 -8.19 25.48 -0.54
N HIS A 140 -8.08 24.17 -0.76
CA HIS A 140 -8.18 23.55 -2.09
C HIS A 140 -9.61 23.18 -2.50
N LEU A 141 -10.63 23.48 -1.68
CA LEU A 141 -12.03 23.36 -2.10
C LEU A 141 -12.34 24.29 -3.27
N LEU A 142 -13.17 23.83 -4.21
CA LEU A 142 -13.54 24.61 -5.40
C LEU A 142 -14.08 26.01 -5.05
N GLU A 143 -14.90 26.12 -4.01
CA GLU A 143 -15.48 27.39 -3.56
C GLU A 143 -14.46 28.36 -2.94
N ASN A 144 -13.35 27.81 -2.44
CA ASN A 144 -12.21 28.56 -1.89
C ASN A 144 -11.13 28.88 -2.94
N GLY A 145 -11.38 28.54 -4.22
CA GLY A 145 -10.49 28.80 -5.34
C GLY A 145 -9.58 27.63 -5.72
N GLY A 146 -9.73 26.47 -5.09
CA GLY A 146 -9.06 25.24 -5.47
C GLY A 146 -9.81 24.42 -6.52
N SER A 147 -9.60 23.10 -6.51
CA SER A 147 -10.14 22.15 -7.50
C SER A 147 -10.94 20.99 -6.91
N ILE A 148 -11.02 20.84 -5.58
CA ILE A 148 -11.75 19.74 -4.93
C ILE A 148 -13.26 19.95 -5.07
N LEU A 149 -13.93 18.96 -5.69
CA LEU A 149 -15.38 18.95 -5.92
C LEU A 149 -16.17 18.39 -4.74
N MET A 150 -15.72 17.26 -4.19
CA MET A 150 -16.41 16.55 -3.11
C MET A 150 -15.43 15.61 -2.38
N MET A 151 -15.77 15.27 -1.13
CA MET A 151 -14.95 14.39 -0.28
C MET A 151 -15.74 13.17 0.22
N GLN A 152 -15.05 12.04 0.36
CA GLN A 152 -15.67 10.82 0.86
C GLN A 152 -15.68 10.73 2.39
N VAL A 153 -16.79 10.25 2.93
CA VAL A 153 -16.96 9.83 4.33
C VAL A 153 -16.77 8.32 4.41
N GLU A 154 -15.78 7.88 5.18
CA GLU A 154 -15.40 6.45 5.28
C GLU A 154 -15.03 5.83 3.92
N ASN A 155 -14.98 4.51 3.85
CA ASN A 155 -14.61 3.73 2.68
C ASN A 155 -15.23 2.33 2.69
N GLU A 156 -16.23 2.09 1.85
CA GLU A 156 -16.95 0.81 1.76
C GLU A 156 -17.33 0.26 3.13
N TYR A 157 -17.85 1.15 3.99
CA TYR A 157 -18.14 0.78 5.36
C TYR A 157 -19.19 -0.33 5.44
N GLY A 158 -20.12 -0.39 4.47
CA GLY A 158 -21.14 -1.43 4.40
C GLY A 158 -20.58 -2.84 4.17
N SER A 159 -19.32 -2.92 3.74
CA SER A 159 -18.56 -4.18 3.64
C SER A 159 -17.83 -4.57 4.93
N TYR A 160 -18.03 -3.82 6.01
CA TYR A 160 -17.40 -4.03 7.31
C TYR A 160 -18.39 -3.97 8.48
N GLY A 161 -19.20 -2.92 8.55
CA GLY A 161 -20.12 -2.66 9.66
C GLY A 161 -21.37 -1.89 9.24
N GLU A 162 -22.23 -1.62 10.23
CA GLU A 162 -23.47 -0.86 10.06
C GLU A 162 -23.67 0.21 11.16
N ASP A 163 -22.59 0.56 11.87
CA ASP A 163 -22.55 1.61 12.88
C ASP A 163 -22.77 3.00 12.24
N LYS A 164 -24.00 3.50 12.33
CA LYS A 164 -24.37 4.83 11.82
C LYS A 164 -23.85 5.97 12.69
N GLU A 165 -23.59 5.73 13.97
CA GLU A 165 -23.03 6.75 14.86
C GLU A 165 -21.59 7.06 14.46
N TYR A 166 -20.82 6.02 14.09
CA TYR A 166 -19.49 6.17 13.52
C TYR A 166 -19.50 7.01 12.22
N LEU A 167 -20.33 6.62 11.24
CA LEU A 167 -20.40 7.35 9.97
C LEU A 167 -20.77 8.83 10.18
N ARG A 168 -21.74 9.11 11.07
CA ARG A 168 -22.12 10.48 11.41
C ARG A 168 -20.98 11.23 12.07
N ALA A 169 -20.28 10.62 13.01
CA ALA A 169 -19.14 11.24 13.67
C ALA A 169 -18.04 11.60 12.66
N VAL A 170 -17.71 10.72 11.70
CA VAL A 170 -16.71 11.03 10.65
C VAL A 170 -17.18 12.21 9.79
N ARG A 171 -18.44 12.19 9.33
CA ARG A 171 -19.04 13.30 8.58
C ARG A 171 -18.96 14.61 9.37
N ASP A 172 -19.43 14.59 10.61
CA ASP A 172 -19.55 15.78 11.46
C ASP A 172 -18.17 16.36 11.76
N MET A 173 -17.16 15.52 12.04
CA MET A 173 -15.78 15.97 12.21
C MET A 173 -15.21 16.66 10.96
N MET A 174 -15.59 16.23 9.75
CA MET A 174 -15.19 16.90 8.52
C MET A 174 -15.86 18.28 8.39
N LEU A 175 -17.17 18.34 8.62
CA LEU A 175 -17.96 19.58 8.55
C LEU A 175 -17.48 20.62 9.57
N GLU A 176 -17.23 20.20 10.82
CA GLU A 176 -16.75 21.05 11.92
C GLU A 176 -15.40 21.69 11.61
N ARG A 177 -14.58 21.05 10.77
CA ARG A 177 -13.24 21.53 10.35
C ARG A 177 -13.27 22.30 9.03
N GLY A 178 -14.45 22.68 8.56
CA GLY A 178 -14.62 23.59 7.42
C GLY A 178 -14.68 22.90 6.06
N VAL A 179 -14.89 21.58 6.00
CA VAL A 179 -15.20 20.90 4.74
C VAL A 179 -16.65 21.24 4.36
N THR A 180 -16.80 22.07 3.34
CA THR A 180 -18.10 22.62 2.90
C THR A 180 -18.57 22.07 1.55
N CYS A 181 -17.69 21.41 0.79
CA CYS A 181 -18.08 20.72 -0.43
C CYS A 181 -19.02 19.54 -0.12
N PRO A 182 -19.79 19.04 -1.11
CA PRO A 182 -20.58 17.83 -0.95
C PRO A 182 -19.76 16.67 -0.38
N LEU A 183 -20.38 15.91 0.51
CA LEU A 183 -19.83 14.68 1.08
C LEU A 183 -20.56 13.47 0.49
N PHE A 184 -19.85 12.34 0.36
CA PHE A 184 -20.43 11.11 -0.20
C PHE A 184 -19.87 9.85 0.46
N THR A 185 -20.55 8.71 0.29
CA THR A 185 -20.07 7.38 0.64
C THR A 185 -19.99 6.50 -0.61
N SER A 186 -19.04 5.56 -0.65
CA SER A 186 -18.94 4.56 -1.72
C SER A 186 -19.05 3.14 -1.18
N ASP A 187 -19.88 2.30 -1.80
CA ASP A 187 -20.10 0.91 -1.39
C ASP A 187 -20.36 0.00 -2.60
N GLY A 188 -20.29 -1.31 -2.39
CA GLY A 188 -20.76 -2.29 -3.37
C GLY A 188 -22.25 -2.06 -3.73
N PRO A 189 -22.67 -2.17 -5.00
CA PRO A 189 -23.98 -1.74 -5.49
C PRO A 189 -25.07 -2.81 -5.25
N TRP A 190 -25.21 -3.30 -4.03
CA TRP A 190 -26.33 -4.15 -3.62
C TRP A 190 -26.89 -3.68 -2.28
N ARG A 191 -28.17 -3.99 -2.05
CA ARG A 191 -28.93 -3.47 -0.90
C ARG A 191 -28.23 -3.61 0.46
N GLY A 192 -27.55 -4.74 0.70
CA GLY A 192 -26.90 -5.03 1.97
C GLY A 192 -25.82 -4.00 2.34
N THR A 193 -24.86 -3.79 1.44
CA THR A 193 -23.78 -2.81 1.59
C THR A 193 -24.31 -1.39 1.54
N LEU A 194 -25.19 -1.06 0.60
CA LEU A 194 -25.77 0.29 0.51
C LEU A 194 -26.53 0.69 1.80
N ARG A 195 -27.35 -0.21 2.35
CA ARG A 195 -28.04 0.04 3.63
C ARG A 195 -27.05 0.20 4.78
N ALA A 196 -26.00 -0.63 4.84
CA ALA A 196 -25.05 -0.66 5.95
C ALA A 196 -24.04 0.52 5.93
N GLY A 197 -23.54 0.89 4.74
CA GLY A 197 -22.43 1.84 4.57
C GLY A 197 -22.81 3.30 4.37
N THR A 198 -24.07 3.61 4.07
CA THR A 198 -24.47 4.97 3.67
C THR A 198 -25.14 5.78 4.78
N LEU A 199 -25.21 7.10 4.60
CA LEU A 199 -26.03 8.03 5.40
C LEU A 199 -27.11 8.69 4.52
N ILE A 200 -27.77 7.90 3.66
CA ILE A 200 -28.74 8.42 2.68
C ILE A 200 -29.92 9.16 3.32
N GLU A 201 -30.38 8.72 4.50
CA GLU A 201 -31.43 9.39 5.28
C GLU A 201 -30.99 10.77 5.78
N ASP A 202 -29.69 10.94 6.02
CA ASP A 202 -29.08 12.22 6.43
C ASP A 202 -28.61 13.05 5.21
N ASP A 203 -29.04 12.69 4.00
CA ASP A 203 -28.73 13.37 2.73
C ASP A 203 -27.25 13.38 2.33
N VAL A 204 -26.45 12.42 2.83
CA VAL A 204 -25.09 12.18 2.31
C VAL A 204 -25.19 11.40 1.00
N PHE A 205 -24.51 11.90 -0.05
CA PHE A 205 -24.61 11.33 -1.39
C PHE A 205 -24.02 9.91 -1.45
N VAL A 206 -24.58 9.06 -2.31
CA VAL A 206 -24.23 7.63 -2.39
C VAL A 206 -23.67 7.29 -3.77
N THR A 207 -22.55 6.59 -3.79
CA THR A 207 -21.86 6.12 -5.01
C THR A 207 -21.64 4.61 -4.97
N GLY A 208 -21.46 3.97 -6.12
CA GLY A 208 -21.23 2.52 -6.21
C GLY A 208 -19.81 2.15 -6.65
N ASN A 209 -19.34 0.97 -6.25
CA ASN A 209 -18.04 0.41 -6.65
C ASN A 209 -18.23 -0.94 -7.36
N PHE A 210 -17.77 -1.06 -8.61
CA PHE A 210 -17.92 -2.27 -9.42
C PHE A 210 -17.05 -2.26 -10.68
N GLY A 211 -16.60 -3.44 -11.14
CA GLY A 211 -15.74 -3.55 -12.33
C GLY A 211 -16.43 -3.89 -13.66
N SER A 212 -17.73 -4.17 -13.67
CA SER A 212 -18.48 -4.58 -14.88
C SER A 212 -19.99 -4.41 -14.69
N LYS A 213 -20.80 -4.72 -15.72
CA LYS A 213 -22.28 -4.78 -15.61
C LYS A 213 -22.90 -3.48 -15.10
N ALA A 214 -22.53 -2.38 -15.74
CA ALA A 214 -22.88 -1.05 -15.25
C ALA A 214 -24.40 -0.84 -15.19
N LYS A 215 -25.14 -1.40 -16.15
CA LYS A 215 -26.61 -1.32 -16.20
C LYS A 215 -27.27 -1.97 -14.99
N GLU A 216 -26.84 -3.18 -14.61
CA GLU A 216 -27.40 -3.89 -13.47
C GLU A 216 -27.03 -3.19 -12.16
N ASN A 217 -25.76 -2.79 -12.01
CA ASN A 217 -25.28 -2.14 -10.79
C ASN A 217 -25.91 -0.76 -10.59
N PHE A 218 -26.02 0.06 -11.65
CA PHE A 218 -26.71 1.34 -11.56
C PHE A 218 -28.22 1.19 -11.37
N ALA A 219 -28.86 0.14 -11.90
CA ALA A 219 -30.27 -0.13 -11.59
C ALA A 219 -30.46 -0.43 -10.10
N GLN A 220 -29.57 -1.20 -9.47
CA GLN A 220 -29.61 -1.45 -8.02
C GLN A 220 -29.41 -0.18 -7.19
N MET A 221 -28.49 0.69 -7.61
CA MET A 221 -28.32 2.00 -6.97
C MET A 221 -29.56 2.88 -7.15
N GLN A 222 -30.15 2.90 -8.35
CA GLN A 222 -31.36 3.68 -8.63
C GLN A 222 -32.55 3.18 -7.80
N GLU A 223 -32.75 1.87 -7.68
CA GLU A 223 -33.78 1.27 -6.81
C GLU A 223 -33.60 1.72 -5.35
N PHE A 224 -32.35 1.77 -4.88
CA PHE A 224 -32.03 2.28 -3.55
C PHE A 224 -32.32 3.78 -3.44
N PHE A 225 -32.00 4.58 -4.45
CA PHE A 225 -32.32 6.03 -4.43
C PHE A 225 -33.84 6.26 -4.41
N ASP A 226 -34.58 5.52 -5.23
CA ASP A 226 -36.04 5.61 -5.34
C ASP A 226 -36.72 5.26 -4.02
N GLU A 227 -36.22 4.24 -3.30
CA GLU A 227 -36.71 3.86 -1.96
C GLU A 227 -36.68 5.02 -0.96
N TYR A 228 -35.63 5.86 -1.01
CA TYR A 228 -35.45 7.01 -0.12
C TYR A 228 -35.88 8.34 -0.77
N GLY A 229 -36.57 8.28 -1.93
CA GLY A 229 -37.05 9.45 -2.65
C GLY A 229 -35.95 10.39 -3.14
N LYS A 230 -34.73 9.88 -3.36
CA LYS A 230 -33.60 10.65 -3.84
C LYS A 230 -33.57 10.66 -5.37
N LYS A 231 -33.41 11.87 -5.94
CA LYS A 231 -33.14 12.06 -7.36
C LYS A 231 -31.71 12.54 -7.49
N TRP A 232 -30.79 11.59 -7.70
CA TRP A 232 -29.36 11.86 -7.71
C TRP A 232 -28.68 11.29 -8.95
N PRO A 233 -27.54 11.88 -9.39
CA PRO A 233 -26.74 11.33 -10.46
C PRO A 233 -26.15 9.96 -10.07
N LEU A 234 -25.97 9.11 -11.07
CA LEU A 234 -25.25 7.86 -10.94
C LEU A 234 -23.75 8.10 -11.16
N ILE A 235 -22.93 7.58 -10.26
CA ILE A 235 -21.47 7.54 -10.41
C ILE A 235 -20.92 6.23 -9.87
N CYS A 236 -20.01 5.64 -10.64
CA CYS A 236 -19.16 4.57 -10.16
C CYS A 236 -17.88 5.20 -9.58
N MET A 237 -17.69 5.14 -8.27
CA MET A 237 -16.52 5.74 -7.58
C MET A 237 -15.28 4.85 -7.62
N GLU A 238 -15.45 3.55 -7.83
CA GLU A 238 -14.36 2.66 -8.18
C GLU A 238 -14.81 1.73 -9.30
N PHE A 239 -14.43 2.08 -10.52
CA PHE A 239 -14.55 1.18 -11.63
C PHE A 239 -13.28 0.35 -11.76
N TRP A 240 -13.29 -0.86 -11.20
CA TRP A 240 -12.11 -1.74 -11.19
C TRP A 240 -11.73 -2.17 -12.61
N ASP A 241 -10.70 -1.54 -13.18
CA ASP A 241 -10.30 -1.66 -14.58
C ASP A 241 -9.19 -2.68 -14.85
N GLY A 242 -8.55 -3.16 -13.80
CA GLY A 242 -7.57 -4.23 -13.76
C GLY A 242 -7.69 -4.97 -12.43
N TRP A 243 -6.57 -5.44 -11.88
CA TRP A 243 -6.54 -6.02 -10.54
C TRP A 243 -5.12 -6.04 -9.95
N PHE A 244 -5.03 -6.02 -8.62
CA PHE A 244 -3.77 -6.15 -7.90
C PHE A 244 -3.21 -7.58 -7.90
N ASN A 245 -1.91 -7.73 -7.62
CA ASN A 245 -1.25 -9.03 -7.56
C ASN A 245 -0.84 -9.42 -6.12
N ARG A 246 -0.69 -10.73 -5.89
CA ARG A 246 -0.23 -11.31 -4.62
C ARG A 246 0.95 -12.24 -4.86
N TRP A 247 1.83 -12.36 -3.87
CA TRP A 247 2.94 -13.32 -3.96
C TRP A 247 2.41 -14.74 -4.14
N LYS A 248 3.08 -15.54 -5.00
CA LYS A 248 2.74 -16.92 -5.38
C LYS A 248 1.50 -17.09 -6.26
N GLU A 249 0.83 -16.00 -6.66
CA GLU A 249 -0.35 -16.04 -7.52
C GLU A 249 -0.04 -15.55 -8.94
N PRO A 250 -0.73 -16.08 -9.97
CA PRO A 250 -0.52 -15.64 -11.35
C PRO A 250 -0.89 -14.17 -11.54
N VAL A 251 -0.27 -13.53 -12.54
CA VAL A 251 -0.63 -12.15 -12.91
C VAL A 251 -2.05 -12.13 -13.47
N ILE A 252 -2.87 -11.22 -12.95
CA ILE A 252 -4.25 -11.03 -13.42
C ILE A 252 -4.27 -9.96 -14.50
N THR A 253 -4.94 -10.26 -15.61
CA THR A 253 -5.11 -9.35 -16.76
C THR A 253 -6.57 -9.25 -17.19
N ARG A 254 -6.92 -8.16 -17.88
CA ARG A 254 -8.24 -7.84 -18.39
C ARG A 254 -8.12 -7.30 -19.81
N ASP A 255 -8.94 -7.85 -20.71
CA ASP A 255 -8.90 -7.47 -22.13
C ASP A 255 -9.16 -5.97 -22.34
N PRO A 256 -8.31 -5.26 -23.11
CA PRO A 256 -8.47 -3.82 -23.33
C PRO A 256 -9.79 -3.40 -24.00
N GLU A 257 -10.30 -4.18 -24.95
CA GLU A 257 -11.51 -3.82 -25.69
C GLU A 257 -12.78 -4.16 -24.89
N GLU A 258 -12.77 -5.25 -24.11
CA GLU A 258 -13.80 -5.53 -23.12
C GLU A 258 -13.87 -4.43 -22.08
N LEU A 259 -12.72 -3.99 -21.53
CA LEU A 259 -12.69 -2.89 -20.58
C LEU A 259 -13.28 -1.61 -21.19
N ALA A 260 -12.84 -1.22 -22.39
CA ALA A 260 -13.35 -0.02 -23.05
C ALA A 260 -14.87 -0.08 -23.28
N THR A 261 -15.40 -1.27 -23.58
CA THR A 261 -16.84 -1.52 -23.69
C THR A 261 -17.53 -1.33 -22.34
N ALA A 262 -16.99 -1.93 -21.27
CA ALA A 262 -17.57 -1.83 -19.94
C ALA A 262 -17.55 -0.39 -19.39
N VAL A 263 -16.48 0.38 -19.66
CA VAL A 263 -16.40 1.81 -19.34
C VAL A 263 -17.45 2.60 -20.12
N HIS A 264 -17.65 2.29 -21.41
CA HIS A 264 -18.67 2.95 -22.21
C HIS A 264 -20.09 2.75 -21.63
N GLU A 265 -20.41 1.56 -21.13
CA GLU A 265 -21.71 1.29 -20.47
C GLU A 265 -21.95 2.16 -19.23
N VAL A 266 -20.88 2.47 -18.47
CA VAL A 266 -20.95 3.41 -17.34
C VAL A 266 -21.24 4.82 -17.86
N LEU A 267 -20.48 5.29 -18.84
CA LEU A 267 -20.57 6.66 -19.35
C LEU A 267 -21.90 6.96 -20.05
N GLN A 268 -22.59 5.95 -20.58
CA GLN A 268 -23.95 6.05 -21.12
C GLN A 268 -24.99 6.44 -20.06
N GLN A 269 -24.76 6.09 -18.79
CA GLN A 269 -25.73 6.28 -17.71
C GLN A 269 -25.30 7.34 -16.68
N GLY A 270 -24.00 7.47 -16.43
CA GLY A 270 -23.52 8.25 -15.29
C GLY A 270 -22.08 8.76 -15.45
N SER A 271 -21.47 9.04 -14.31
CA SER A 271 -20.07 9.43 -14.16
C SER A 271 -19.22 8.23 -13.74
N ILE A 272 -17.89 8.37 -13.83
CA ILE A 272 -16.95 7.28 -13.49
C ILE A 272 -15.71 7.82 -12.79
N ASN A 273 -15.14 7.00 -11.91
CA ASN A 273 -13.76 7.05 -11.48
C ASN A 273 -13.07 5.71 -11.79
N LEU A 274 -12.06 5.73 -12.65
CA LEU A 274 -11.28 4.54 -13.01
C LEU A 274 -10.33 4.16 -11.88
N TYR A 275 -10.49 2.96 -11.32
CA TYR A 275 -9.64 2.43 -10.26
C TYR A 275 -8.87 1.22 -10.82
N MET A 276 -7.61 1.36 -11.27
CA MET A 276 -6.72 2.52 -11.18
C MET A 276 -6.45 3.14 -12.55
N PHE A 277 -6.41 4.47 -12.63
CA PHE A 277 -5.85 5.13 -13.81
C PHE A 277 -4.33 4.93 -13.89
N HIS A 278 -3.62 5.19 -12.78
CA HIS A 278 -2.21 4.87 -12.61
C HIS A 278 -2.01 4.35 -11.19
N GLY A 279 -1.66 3.06 -11.07
CA GLY A 279 -1.51 2.42 -9.78
C GLY A 279 -0.17 2.71 -9.09
N GLY A 280 0.96 2.63 -9.80
CA GLY A 280 2.30 2.95 -9.27
C GLY A 280 2.90 1.83 -8.40
N THR A 281 3.56 2.19 -7.30
CA THR A 281 4.34 1.25 -6.47
C THR A 281 3.99 1.35 -4.98
N ASN A 282 3.90 0.21 -4.29
CA ASN A 282 3.88 0.13 -2.83
C ASN A 282 5.32 0.22 -2.29
N PHE A 283 5.90 1.43 -2.27
CA PHE A 283 7.28 1.61 -1.80
C PHE A 283 7.48 1.16 -0.34
N GLY A 284 8.72 0.79 -0.02
CA GLY A 284 9.09 0.31 1.30
C GLY A 284 8.29 -0.91 1.76
N PHE A 285 7.66 -0.79 2.93
CA PHE A 285 6.92 -1.87 3.57
C PHE A 285 5.40 -1.71 3.46
N MET A 286 4.92 -0.84 2.58
CA MET A 286 3.55 -0.33 2.61
C MET A 286 2.52 -1.18 1.84
N ASN A 287 2.90 -2.36 1.37
CA ASN A 287 1.94 -3.28 0.76
C ASN A 287 0.85 -3.70 1.76
N GLY A 288 -0.38 -3.81 1.28
CA GLY A 288 -1.46 -4.45 2.04
C GLY A 288 -1.39 -5.97 2.02
N CYS A 289 -2.48 -6.58 2.48
CA CYS A 289 -2.63 -8.02 2.56
C CYS A 289 -4.11 -8.41 2.48
N SER A 290 -4.44 -9.38 1.62
CA SER A 290 -5.78 -9.96 1.57
C SER A 290 -5.92 -11.07 2.62
N ALA A 291 -7.16 -11.47 2.92
CA ALA A 291 -7.44 -12.61 3.80
C ALA A 291 -8.39 -13.62 3.13
N ARG A 292 -8.16 -14.90 3.39
CA ARG A 292 -9.08 -16.00 3.01
C ARG A 292 -9.20 -16.98 4.19
N GLY A 293 -10.36 -16.98 4.82
CA GLY A 293 -10.52 -17.66 6.11
C GLY A 293 -9.54 -17.08 7.13
N ASN A 294 -8.65 -17.91 7.65
CA ASN A 294 -7.60 -17.50 8.60
C ASN A 294 -6.24 -17.22 7.94
N ILE A 295 -6.11 -17.45 6.63
CA ILE A 295 -4.86 -17.31 5.89
C ILE A 295 -4.72 -15.89 5.34
N ASP A 296 -3.53 -15.33 5.52
CA ASP A 296 -3.16 -14.01 5.02
C ASP A 296 -2.46 -14.16 3.66
N LEU A 297 -2.76 -13.30 2.71
CA LEU A 297 -2.28 -13.37 1.33
C LEU A 297 -1.64 -12.02 0.97
N PRO A 298 -0.34 -11.82 1.29
CA PRO A 298 0.33 -10.54 1.14
C PRO A 298 0.40 -10.11 -0.33
N GLN A 299 0.09 -8.84 -0.57
CA GLN A 299 0.15 -8.22 -1.89
C GLN A 299 1.60 -7.89 -2.27
N VAL A 300 1.86 -7.76 -3.57
CA VAL A 300 3.21 -7.49 -4.07
C VAL A 300 3.57 -6.00 -3.98
N THR A 301 4.85 -5.70 -4.17
CA THR A 301 5.39 -4.34 -4.17
C THR A 301 4.86 -3.52 -5.35
N SER A 302 4.81 -4.11 -6.54
CA SER A 302 4.23 -3.46 -7.71
C SER A 302 2.73 -3.25 -7.50
N TYR A 303 2.27 -2.03 -7.72
CA TYR A 303 0.85 -1.71 -7.84
C TYR A 303 0.53 -1.29 -9.27
N ASP A 304 1.20 -1.91 -10.26
CA ASP A 304 0.88 -1.76 -11.69
C ASP A 304 -0.63 -1.89 -11.94
N TYR A 305 -1.27 -2.81 -11.21
CA TYR A 305 -2.71 -3.06 -11.21
C TYR A 305 -3.26 -3.51 -12.58
N GLU A 306 -2.39 -3.71 -13.56
CA GLU A 306 -2.77 -3.71 -14.96
C GLU A 306 -3.55 -2.42 -15.31
N ALA A 307 -3.18 -1.27 -14.78
CA ALA A 307 -3.91 -0.02 -14.96
C ALA A 307 -3.84 0.52 -16.41
N LEU A 308 -4.48 1.67 -16.65
CA LEU A 308 -4.34 2.38 -17.94
C LEU A 308 -2.90 2.84 -18.17
N LEU A 309 -2.23 3.33 -17.12
CA LEU A 309 -0.79 3.52 -17.10
C LEU A 309 -0.14 2.38 -16.31
N ASP A 310 0.93 1.80 -16.84
CA ASP A 310 1.72 0.78 -16.13
C ASP A 310 2.39 1.36 -14.87
N GLU A 311 3.07 0.54 -14.06
CA GLU A 311 3.80 0.99 -12.85
C GLU A 311 4.80 2.15 -13.12
N GLN A 312 5.35 2.23 -14.34
CA GLN A 312 6.24 3.32 -14.74
C GLN A 312 5.46 4.61 -15.03
N GLY A 313 4.16 4.53 -15.34
CA GLY A 313 3.32 5.64 -15.76
C GLY A 313 3.16 5.73 -17.29
N ASN A 314 3.54 4.70 -18.05
CA ASN A 314 3.43 4.70 -19.50
C ASN A 314 2.06 4.19 -20.00
N PRO A 315 1.49 4.78 -21.07
CA PRO A 315 0.22 4.33 -21.63
C PRO A 315 0.24 2.87 -22.11
N THR A 316 -0.71 2.07 -21.64
CA THR A 316 -0.88 0.67 -22.01
C THR A 316 -1.86 0.50 -23.18
N PRO A 317 -2.01 -0.71 -23.76
CA PRO A 317 -3.10 -0.98 -24.71
C PRO A 317 -4.49 -0.59 -24.20
N LYS A 318 -4.73 -0.63 -22.88
CA LYS A 318 -5.99 -0.21 -22.26
C LYS A 318 -6.22 1.29 -22.33
N TYR A 319 -5.19 2.09 -22.08
CA TYR A 319 -5.24 3.54 -22.27
C TYR A 319 -5.72 3.87 -23.69
N PHE A 320 -5.10 3.24 -24.70
CA PHE A 320 -5.45 3.51 -26.10
C PHE A 320 -6.83 2.98 -26.50
N ALA A 321 -7.30 1.87 -25.91
CA ALA A 321 -8.65 1.37 -26.14
C ALA A 321 -9.72 2.35 -25.62
N ILE A 322 -9.55 2.85 -24.41
CA ILE A 322 -10.43 3.88 -23.84
C ILE A 322 -10.32 5.20 -24.62
N GLN A 323 -9.11 5.60 -25.03
CA GLN A 323 -8.91 6.80 -25.84
C GLN A 323 -9.70 6.72 -27.16
N ARG A 324 -9.64 5.58 -27.86
CA ARG A 324 -10.43 5.35 -29.08
C ARG A 324 -11.94 5.38 -28.81
N MET A 325 -12.38 4.76 -27.72
CA MET A 325 -13.79 4.75 -27.31
C MET A 325 -14.30 6.18 -27.06
N LEU A 326 -13.57 6.98 -26.27
CA LEU A 326 -13.93 8.38 -26.01
C LEU A 326 -13.95 9.21 -27.29
N LYS A 327 -12.94 9.09 -28.15
CA LYS A 327 -12.89 9.81 -29.42
C LYS A 327 -14.09 9.50 -30.32
N LYS A 328 -14.58 8.27 -30.28
CA LYS A 328 -15.71 7.82 -31.10
C LYS A 328 -17.06 8.31 -30.56
N TYR A 329 -17.28 8.20 -29.25
CA TYR A 329 -18.61 8.38 -28.65
C TYR A 329 -18.78 9.69 -27.88
N TYR A 330 -17.68 10.29 -27.44
CA TYR A 330 -17.66 11.51 -26.63
C TYR A 330 -16.60 12.52 -27.15
N PRO A 331 -16.66 12.91 -28.44
CA PRO A 331 -15.67 13.80 -29.05
C PRO A 331 -15.65 15.22 -28.45
N GLU A 332 -16.64 15.59 -27.65
CA GLU A 332 -16.69 16.83 -26.89
C GLU A 332 -15.61 16.94 -25.80
N TYR A 333 -15.04 15.81 -25.35
CA TYR A 333 -13.91 15.82 -24.41
C TYR A 333 -12.58 15.88 -25.19
N PRO A 334 -11.83 16.99 -25.09
CA PRO A 334 -10.62 17.17 -25.90
C PRO A 334 -9.50 16.23 -25.43
N GLN A 335 -8.88 15.54 -26.38
CA GLN A 335 -7.75 14.65 -26.14
C GLN A 335 -6.43 15.30 -26.56
N ARG A 336 -5.31 14.77 -26.03
CA ARG A 336 -3.94 15.14 -26.41
C ARG A 336 -3.10 13.89 -26.61
N GLU A 337 -1.95 14.04 -27.25
CA GLU A 337 -0.93 13.00 -27.28
C GLU A 337 -0.41 12.74 -25.85
N PRO A 338 -0.36 11.47 -25.40
CA PRO A 338 0.16 11.15 -24.08
C PRO A 338 1.69 11.28 -24.03
N LEU A 339 2.22 11.49 -22.83
CA LEU A 339 3.64 11.43 -22.53
C LEU A 339 4.08 9.99 -22.29
N VAL A 340 5.31 9.68 -22.71
CA VAL A 340 5.96 8.38 -22.52
C VAL A 340 7.36 8.61 -21.95
N LYS A 341 7.70 7.92 -20.86
CA LYS A 341 9.04 7.89 -20.28
C LYS A 341 9.85 6.74 -20.87
N GLU A 342 11.14 6.99 -21.08
CA GLU A 342 12.09 5.98 -21.55
C GLU A 342 12.72 5.23 -20.37
N THR A 343 13.09 3.97 -20.61
CA THR A 343 13.91 3.19 -19.67
C THR A 343 15.35 3.01 -20.16
N PHE A 344 16.24 2.58 -19.28
CA PHE A 344 17.59 2.14 -19.63
C PHE A 344 17.88 0.73 -19.09
N GLU A 345 18.89 0.09 -19.68
CA GLU A 345 19.48 -1.15 -19.16
C GLU A 345 20.98 -0.99 -18.88
N LEU A 346 21.47 -1.74 -17.89
CA LEU A 346 22.88 -1.88 -17.59
C LEU A 346 23.12 -3.24 -16.93
N LYS A 347 24.03 -4.04 -17.50
CA LYS A 347 24.26 -5.42 -17.08
C LYS A 347 25.57 -5.59 -16.33
N ASN A 348 25.63 -6.64 -15.53
CA ASN A 348 26.82 -7.09 -14.79
C ASN A 348 27.39 -6.01 -13.86
N ILE A 349 26.53 -5.27 -13.15
CA ILE A 349 26.99 -4.33 -12.11
C ILE A 349 27.56 -5.16 -10.96
N PRO A 350 28.86 -5.05 -10.65
CA PRO A 350 29.50 -5.93 -9.70
C PRO A 350 29.14 -5.58 -8.26
N LEU A 351 29.11 -6.60 -7.41
CA LEU A 351 29.05 -6.44 -5.95
C LEU A 351 30.28 -5.67 -5.47
N SER A 352 30.05 -4.52 -4.83
CA SER A 352 31.09 -3.70 -4.20
C SER A 352 31.45 -4.26 -2.83
N GLU A 353 30.46 -4.43 -1.97
CA GLU A 353 30.64 -4.74 -0.54
C GLU A 353 29.48 -5.62 -0.01
N LYS A 354 29.72 -6.38 1.06
CA LYS A 354 28.68 -7.15 1.74
C LYS A 354 28.97 -7.30 3.23
N VAL A 355 27.92 -7.38 4.05
CA VAL A 355 28.01 -7.54 5.51
C VAL A 355 26.80 -8.32 6.02
N SER A 356 27.00 -9.19 7.01
CA SER A 356 25.90 -9.90 7.67
C SER A 356 25.12 -8.97 8.60
N LEU A 357 23.79 -9.15 8.67
CA LEU A 357 22.91 -8.40 9.57
C LEU A 357 23.41 -8.44 11.01
N PHE A 358 23.79 -9.63 11.49
CA PHE A 358 24.20 -9.80 12.89
C PHE A 358 25.48 -9.03 13.25
N GLU A 359 26.36 -8.80 12.28
CA GLU A 359 27.61 -8.07 12.49
C GLU A 359 27.37 -6.55 12.55
N THR A 360 26.49 -6.04 11.68
CA THR A 360 26.16 -4.60 11.61
C THR A 360 24.98 -4.20 12.52
N LEU A 361 24.41 -5.14 13.28
CA LEU A 361 23.15 -4.96 14.00
C LEU A 361 23.17 -3.75 14.95
N GLU A 362 24.25 -3.60 15.71
CA GLU A 362 24.41 -2.51 16.69
C GLU A 362 24.67 -1.15 16.05
N ASP A 363 25.08 -1.11 14.76
CA ASP A 363 25.22 0.15 14.02
C ASP A 363 23.84 0.66 13.54
N ILE A 364 22.91 -0.25 13.26
CA ILE A 364 21.63 0.07 12.60
C ILE A 364 20.41 0.01 13.54
N ALA A 365 20.55 -0.61 14.71
CA ALA A 365 19.46 -0.75 15.68
C ALA A 365 19.98 -0.76 17.12
N GLN A 366 19.16 -0.23 18.03
CA GLN A 366 19.40 -0.31 19.47
C GLN A 366 18.51 -1.39 20.09
N PRO A 367 19.04 -2.24 20.98
CA PRO A 367 18.24 -3.26 21.64
C PRO A 367 17.28 -2.64 22.64
N ILE A 368 16.07 -3.21 22.72
CA ILE A 368 15.14 -3.02 23.82
C ILE A 368 15.13 -4.31 24.63
N GLU A 369 15.52 -4.21 25.89
CA GLU A 369 15.60 -5.34 26.81
C GLU A 369 14.29 -5.50 27.60
N SER A 370 13.81 -6.74 27.72
CA SER A 370 12.71 -7.07 28.63
C SER A 370 12.71 -8.54 29.02
N LEU A 371 11.98 -8.86 30.09
CA LEU A 371 11.93 -10.24 30.61
C LEU A 371 11.15 -11.17 29.66
N TYR A 372 10.05 -10.70 29.10
CA TYR A 372 9.18 -11.41 28.16
C TYR A 372 9.31 -10.78 26.77
N PRO A 373 9.11 -11.52 25.68
CA PRO A 373 9.15 -10.94 24.34
C PRO A 373 7.95 -9.99 24.16
N MET A 374 8.19 -8.83 23.56
CA MET A 374 7.14 -7.85 23.23
C MET A 374 6.79 -7.93 21.74
N LYS A 375 5.59 -7.50 21.38
CA LYS A 375 5.12 -7.39 20.00
C LYS A 375 5.81 -6.22 19.30
N MET A 376 5.72 -6.18 17.97
CA MET A 376 6.35 -5.13 17.15
C MET A 376 5.83 -3.74 17.54
N GLU A 377 4.52 -3.60 17.72
CA GLU A 377 3.87 -2.33 17.98
C GLU A 377 4.13 -1.82 19.41
N GLU A 378 4.22 -2.73 20.38
CA GLU A 378 4.63 -2.44 21.76
C GLU A 378 6.04 -1.85 21.86
N LEU A 379 6.91 -2.15 20.89
CA LEU A 379 8.26 -1.61 20.79
C LEU A 379 8.29 -0.25 20.05
N GLY A 380 7.14 0.30 19.67
CA GLY A 380 7.05 1.52 18.88
C GLY A 380 7.44 1.33 17.41
N GLN A 381 7.45 0.09 16.92
CA GLN A 381 7.74 -0.25 15.53
C GLN A 381 6.45 -0.55 14.77
N ASN A 382 6.31 -0.03 13.55
CA ASN A 382 5.11 -0.25 12.73
C ASN A 382 5.33 -1.30 11.66
N VAL A 383 6.49 -1.29 10.99
CA VAL A 383 6.75 -2.06 9.78
C VAL A 383 8.18 -2.61 9.74
N GLY A 384 8.48 -3.49 8.78
CA GLY A 384 9.82 -4.03 8.57
C GLY A 384 10.08 -5.33 9.32
N TYR A 385 11.30 -5.46 9.84
CA TYR A 385 11.79 -6.68 10.50
C TYR A 385 11.98 -6.46 12.00
N LEU A 386 11.96 -7.52 12.79
CA LEU A 386 12.22 -7.47 14.23
C LEU A 386 13.05 -8.68 14.63
N LEU A 387 14.25 -8.45 15.16
CA LEU A 387 15.09 -9.52 15.66
C LEU A 387 14.88 -9.70 17.16
N TYR A 388 14.50 -10.91 17.57
CA TYR A 388 14.47 -11.35 18.96
C TYR A 388 15.74 -12.14 19.28
N ARG A 389 16.47 -11.74 20.31
CA ARG A 389 17.69 -12.39 20.76
C ARG A 389 17.61 -12.77 22.23
N THR A 390 18.02 -14.00 22.55
CA THR A 390 18.16 -14.48 23.93
C THR A 390 19.34 -15.45 24.03
N GLN A 391 19.63 -15.91 25.25
CA GLN A 391 20.66 -16.90 25.55
C GLN A 391 19.99 -18.16 26.13
N ALA A 392 20.37 -19.33 25.62
CA ALA A 392 19.77 -20.61 25.99
C ALA A 392 20.85 -21.61 26.42
N GLU A 393 20.69 -22.25 27.58
CA GLU A 393 21.45 -23.46 27.94
C GLU A 393 20.74 -24.69 27.38
N TRP A 394 21.48 -25.69 26.88
CA TRP A 394 20.91 -26.95 26.39
C TRP A 394 20.99 -28.08 27.41
N ASP A 395 19.85 -28.70 27.68
CA ASP A 395 19.63 -29.68 28.74
C ASP A 395 19.57 -31.13 28.22
N ALA A 396 19.37 -31.30 26.91
CA ALA A 396 19.35 -32.58 26.22
C ALA A 396 20.20 -32.56 24.94
N ASP A 397 20.45 -33.72 24.31
CA ASP A 397 21.25 -33.79 23.06
C ASP A 397 20.50 -33.12 21.91
N THR A 398 19.18 -33.19 21.99
CA THR A 398 18.24 -32.53 21.09
C THR A 398 17.10 -32.01 21.94
N GLU A 399 16.75 -30.74 21.76
CA GLU A 399 15.57 -30.16 22.39
C GLU A 399 14.61 -29.60 21.37
N ARG A 400 13.35 -29.59 21.79
CA ARG A 400 12.25 -29.04 20.99
C ARG A 400 12.09 -27.56 21.29
N VAL A 401 12.06 -26.74 20.25
CA VAL A 401 11.77 -25.30 20.29
C VAL A 401 10.51 -25.03 19.47
N ARG A 402 9.65 -24.12 19.95
CA ARG A 402 8.46 -23.66 19.24
C ARG A 402 8.27 -22.17 19.45
N VAL A 403 7.96 -21.44 18.37
CA VAL A 403 7.56 -20.02 18.43
C VAL A 403 6.05 -19.96 18.49
N ILE A 404 5.50 -19.52 19.62
CA ILE A 404 4.06 -19.53 19.87
C ILE A 404 3.46 -18.19 19.47
N ASP A 405 2.45 -18.23 18.58
CA ASP A 405 1.70 -17.07 18.11
C ASP A 405 2.52 -16.00 17.38
N GLY A 406 3.58 -16.40 16.69
CA GLY A 406 4.39 -15.49 15.86
C GLY A 406 3.76 -15.15 14.50
N ARG A 407 3.98 -13.92 14.02
CA ARG A 407 3.59 -13.46 12.67
C ARG A 407 4.61 -12.46 12.07
N ASP A 408 4.81 -12.41 10.75
CA ASP A 408 4.20 -13.26 9.71
C ASP A 408 5.13 -14.37 9.21
N ARG A 409 6.44 -14.11 9.23
CA ARG A 409 7.49 -15.07 8.85
C ARG A 409 8.64 -14.98 9.85
N MET A 410 9.25 -16.12 10.15
CA MET A 410 10.34 -16.20 11.11
C MET A 410 11.50 -17.03 10.56
N GLN A 411 12.72 -16.62 10.89
CA GLN A 411 13.94 -17.40 10.65
C GLN A 411 14.68 -17.55 11.98
N LEU A 412 15.02 -18.79 12.34
CA LEU A 412 15.68 -19.11 13.61
C LEU A 412 17.14 -19.48 13.37
N PHE A 413 18.03 -18.90 14.18
CA PHE A 413 19.46 -19.15 14.16
C PHE A 413 19.98 -19.47 15.57
N VAL A 414 21.01 -20.31 15.65
CA VAL A 414 21.75 -20.59 16.89
C VAL A 414 23.23 -20.36 16.66
N ASP A 415 23.81 -19.45 17.45
CA ASP A 415 25.18 -18.93 17.27
C ASP A 415 25.47 -18.47 15.83
N GLY A 416 24.47 -17.86 15.19
CA GLY A 416 24.55 -17.41 13.80
C GLY A 416 24.36 -18.50 12.74
N ASN A 417 24.23 -19.78 13.12
CA ASN A 417 23.93 -20.85 12.19
C ASN A 417 22.42 -20.95 11.93
N PHE A 418 22.01 -20.97 10.66
CA PHE A 418 20.62 -21.14 10.27
C PHE A 418 20.06 -22.51 10.71
N ILE A 419 18.86 -22.51 11.30
CA ILE A 419 18.15 -23.71 11.72
C ILE A 419 16.94 -23.97 10.84
N THR A 420 16.02 -23.00 10.75
CA THR A 420 14.77 -23.15 10.00
C THR A 420 14.12 -21.81 9.68
N THR A 421 13.21 -21.86 8.71
CA THR A 421 12.25 -20.80 8.39
C THR A 421 10.84 -21.35 8.55
N GLN A 422 9.95 -20.58 9.18
CA GLN A 422 8.51 -20.89 9.21
C GLN A 422 7.70 -19.65 8.75
N TYR A 423 6.70 -19.87 7.91
CA TYR A 423 5.80 -18.85 7.38
C TYR A 423 4.34 -19.08 7.81
N GLN A 424 3.73 -18.04 8.39
CA GLN A 424 2.35 -18.01 8.85
C GLN A 424 1.94 -19.20 9.72
N THR A 425 1.27 -20.20 9.15
CA THR A 425 0.71 -21.36 9.87
C THR A 425 1.77 -22.36 10.25
N GLU A 426 2.92 -22.35 9.58
CA GLU A 426 4.09 -23.16 9.96
C GLU A 426 4.67 -22.68 11.30
N ILE A 427 4.46 -21.41 11.67
CA ILE A 427 4.97 -20.83 12.92
C ILE A 427 4.27 -21.50 14.10
N GLY A 428 5.04 -22.22 14.90
CA GLY A 428 4.58 -22.99 16.06
C GLY A 428 4.72 -24.49 15.90
N GLU A 429 5.04 -24.98 14.70
CA GLU A 429 5.47 -26.37 14.49
C GLU A 429 6.77 -26.66 15.25
N ASP A 430 6.97 -27.94 15.61
CA ASP A 430 8.11 -28.42 16.40
C ASP A 430 9.44 -28.24 15.64
N ILE A 431 10.42 -27.60 16.29
CA ILE A 431 11.79 -27.42 15.78
C ILE A 431 12.72 -28.21 16.69
N PHE A 432 13.42 -29.21 16.15
CA PHE A 432 14.36 -30.00 16.94
C PHE A 432 15.78 -29.52 16.70
N ILE A 433 16.46 -29.08 17.76
CA ILE A 433 17.79 -28.46 17.69
C ILE A 433 18.75 -29.26 18.57
N SER A 434 19.89 -29.62 18.00
CA SER A 434 20.96 -30.33 18.70
C SER A 434 22.15 -29.41 18.93
N GLN A 435 22.55 -29.24 20.19
CA GLN A 435 23.68 -28.42 20.60
C GLN A 435 24.45 -29.08 21.73
N GLN A 436 25.61 -28.53 22.07
CA GLN A 436 26.40 -29.02 23.18
C GLN A 436 25.61 -28.83 24.50
N LYS A 437 25.48 -29.90 25.27
CA LYS A 437 24.86 -29.86 26.59
C LYS A 437 25.65 -28.99 27.56
N ARG A 438 24.94 -28.30 28.46
CA ARG A 438 25.52 -27.47 29.53
C ARG A 438 26.44 -26.36 29.02
N SER A 439 26.17 -25.87 27.81
CA SER A 439 26.73 -24.63 27.29
C SER A 439 25.61 -23.68 26.93
N THR A 440 25.89 -22.38 27.08
CA THR A 440 24.97 -21.30 26.71
C THR A 440 25.22 -20.91 25.26
N HIS A 441 24.15 -20.84 24.47
CA HIS A 441 24.19 -20.48 23.06
C HIS A 441 23.26 -19.30 22.80
N ARG A 442 23.64 -18.46 21.83
CA ARG A 442 22.82 -17.35 21.37
C ARG A 442 21.71 -17.88 20.47
N LEU A 443 20.47 -17.53 20.78
CA LEU A 443 19.32 -17.82 19.92
C LEU A 443 18.80 -16.52 19.33
N ASP A 444 18.69 -16.49 18.01
CA ASP A 444 18.24 -15.35 17.21
C ASP A 444 17.00 -15.74 16.40
N ILE A 445 15.93 -14.95 16.46
CA ILE A 445 14.73 -15.13 15.65
C ILE A 445 14.44 -13.83 14.90
N LEU A 446 14.65 -13.84 13.58
CA LEU A 446 14.32 -12.72 12.71
C LEU A 446 12.87 -12.85 12.25
N MET A 447 12.01 -11.96 12.75
CA MET A 447 10.61 -11.84 12.34
C MET A 447 10.48 -10.81 11.21
N GLU A 448 9.55 -11.03 10.28
CA GLU A 448 9.13 -10.06 9.28
C GLU A 448 7.64 -9.76 9.40
N ASN A 449 7.28 -8.47 9.45
CA ASN A 449 5.92 -8.00 9.14
C ASN A 449 5.78 -7.94 7.61
N MET A 450 4.94 -8.81 7.05
CA MET A 450 4.75 -8.94 5.60
C MET A 450 3.58 -8.11 5.06
N GLY A 451 2.98 -7.26 5.89
CA GLY A 451 1.84 -6.41 5.58
C GLY A 451 0.61 -6.83 6.39
N ARG A 452 0.03 -5.89 7.14
CA ARG A 452 -1.25 -6.11 7.84
C ARG A 452 -2.39 -6.25 6.86
N VAL A 453 -3.37 -7.10 7.19
CA VAL A 453 -4.59 -7.25 6.38
C VAL A 453 -5.29 -5.91 6.25
N ASN A 454 -5.66 -5.55 5.02
CA ASN A 454 -6.21 -4.24 4.69
C ASN A 454 -7.73 -4.22 4.49
N TYR A 455 -8.43 -5.35 4.66
CA TYR A 455 -9.87 -5.46 4.43
C TYR A 455 -10.53 -6.63 5.15
N GLY A 456 -11.83 -6.48 5.44
CA GLY A 456 -12.73 -7.57 5.83
C GLY A 456 -12.57 -8.05 7.27
N HIS A 457 -13.02 -9.27 7.54
CA HIS A 457 -13.16 -9.83 8.88
C HIS A 457 -11.84 -10.01 9.64
N LYS A 458 -10.70 -10.06 8.93
CA LYS A 458 -9.37 -10.16 9.55
C LYS A 458 -8.71 -8.81 9.85
N LEU A 459 -9.35 -7.68 9.51
CA LEU A 459 -8.77 -6.35 9.72
C LEU A 459 -8.29 -6.14 11.15
N LEU A 460 -9.06 -6.59 12.16
CA LEU A 460 -8.71 -6.49 13.59
C LEU A 460 -8.46 -7.86 14.24
N ALA A 461 -7.97 -8.84 13.47
CA ALA A 461 -7.58 -10.13 14.03
C ALA A 461 -6.31 -10.00 14.89
N GLU A 462 -6.13 -10.90 15.87
CA GLU A 462 -4.91 -10.96 16.70
C GLU A 462 -3.61 -11.05 15.86
N SER A 463 -3.68 -11.65 14.67
CA SER A 463 -2.53 -11.76 13.75
C SER A 463 -2.06 -10.42 13.15
N GLN A 464 -2.78 -9.34 13.43
CA GLN A 464 -2.44 -7.99 12.99
C GLN A 464 -1.38 -7.34 13.89
N HIS A 465 -1.23 -7.82 15.14
CA HIS A 465 -0.05 -7.54 15.93
C HIS A 465 1.09 -8.47 15.52
N LYS A 466 2.20 -7.87 15.11
CA LYS A 466 3.34 -8.55 14.48
C LYS A 466 4.43 -8.87 15.50
N GLY A 467 5.35 -9.74 15.13
CA GLY A 467 6.33 -10.30 16.05
C GLY A 467 5.78 -11.51 16.80
N ILE A 468 6.24 -11.73 18.03
CA ILE A 468 5.90 -12.90 18.86
C ILE A 468 4.94 -12.47 19.97
N ARG A 469 3.67 -12.89 19.89
CA ARG A 469 2.61 -12.44 20.82
C ARG A 469 2.56 -13.20 22.15
N THR A 470 3.01 -14.45 22.17
CA THR A 470 2.93 -15.33 23.36
C THR A 470 4.32 -15.66 23.90
N GLY A 471 5.20 -16.24 23.08
CA GLY A 471 6.59 -16.49 23.49
C GLY A 471 7.27 -17.62 22.71
N VAL A 472 8.48 -17.95 23.13
CA VAL A 472 9.27 -19.06 22.55
C VAL A 472 9.42 -20.14 23.60
N CYS A 473 8.91 -21.33 23.31
CA CYS A 473 8.96 -22.48 24.20
C CYS A 473 10.13 -23.38 23.85
N LYS A 474 11.02 -23.63 24.81
CA LYS A 474 12.08 -24.64 24.76
C LYS A 474 11.71 -25.77 25.71
N ASP A 475 11.72 -27.00 25.20
CA ASP A 475 11.12 -28.18 25.84
C ASP A 475 9.62 -27.94 26.17
N LEU A 476 9.34 -27.54 27.40
CA LEU A 476 8.00 -27.27 27.93
C LEU A 476 7.88 -25.90 28.63
N HIS A 477 8.94 -25.10 28.72
CA HIS A 477 8.93 -23.80 29.38
C HIS A 477 9.15 -22.65 28.38
N PHE A 478 8.67 -21.45 28.72
CA PHE A 478 8.93 -20.25 27.93
C PHE A 478 10.28 -19.65 28.28
N MET A 479 11.03 -19.27 27.25
CA MET A 479 12.30 -18.58 27.37
C MET A 479 12.08 -17.12 27.75
N LEU A 480 12.98 -16.58 28.57
CA LEU A 480 12.94 -15.23 29.13
C LEU A 480 14.21 -14.46 28.75
N HIS A 481 14.28 -13.19 29.14
CA HIS A 481 15.42 -12.29 28.94
C HIS A 481 15.71 -12.06 27.46
N TRP A 482 14.99 -11.11 26.87
CA TRP A 482 14.99 -10.83 25.44
C TRP A 482 15.60 -9.47 25.14
N ASN A 483 16.55 -9.47 24.22
CA ASN A 483 17.03 -8.28 23.51
C ASN A 483 16.33 -8.20 22.17
N GLN A 484 15.61 -7.11 21.92
CA GLN A 484 14.73 -6.96 20.76
C GLN A 484 15.22 -5.80 19.92
N TYR A 485 15.48 -6.02 18.63
CA TYR A 485 16.03 -5.01 17.73
C TYR A 485 14.99 -4.67 16.65
N PRO A 486 14.28 -3.54 16.78
CA PRO A 486 13.43 -3.01 15.72
C PRO A 486 14.25 -2.66 14.47
N LEU A 487 13.87 -3.22 13.33
CA LEU A 487 14.59 -3.08 12.06
C LEU A 487 13.67 -2.56 10.96
N GLU A 488 13.29 -1.29 11.07
CA GLU A 488 12.59 -0.56 9.98
C GLU A 488 13.55 -0.09 8.88
N PHE A 489 14.86 -0.08 9.17
CA PHE A 489 15.92 0.38 8.29
C PHE A 489 15.72 1.82 7.76
N LYS A 490 15.30 2.74 8.64
CA LYS A 490 15.14 4.17 8.29
C LYS A 490 16.44 4.87 7.89
N ASN A 491 17.57 4.32 8.30
CA ASN A 491 18.92 4.85 8.09
C ASN A 491 19.80 3.73 7.48
N PRO A 492 19.66 3.41 6.18
CA PRO A 492 20.50 2.42 5.51
C PRO A 492 21.96 2.87 5.38
N GLU A 493 22.27 4.15 5.55
CA GLU A 493 23.64 4.67 5.56
C GLU A 493 24.45 4.26 6.80
N ALA A 494 23.79 3.85 7.88
CA ALA A 494 24.42 3.29 9.08
C ALA A 494 24.91 1.84 8.89
N ILE A 495 24.56 1.18 7.78
CA ILE A 495 25.03 -0.19 7.49
C ILE A 495 26.55 -0.18 7.33
N ASN A 496 27.24 -0.90 8.23
CA ASN A 496 28.68 -0.90 8.29
C ASN A 496 29.28 -2.06 7.47
N PHE A 497 29.54 -1.79 6.20
CA PHE A 497 30.10 -2.76 5.25
C PHE A 497 31.55 -3.19 5.55
N THR A 498 32.23 -2.58 6.52
CA THR A 498 33.60 -2.97 6.91
C THR A 498 33.64 -4.21 7.82
N LYS A 499 32.49 -4.63 8.36
CA LYS A 499 32.36 -5.79 9.23
C LYS A 499 32.26 -7.10 8.44
N GLU A 500 32.25 -8.22 9.16
CA GLU A 500 32.29 -9.54 8.54
C GLU A 500 30.98 -9.91 7.83
N TRP A 501 31.11 -10.82 6.87
CA TRP A 501 30.00 -11.46 6.18
C TRP A 501 30.12 -12.96 6.37
N HIS A 502 28.98 -13.60 6.63
CA HIS A 502 28.86 -15.04 6.84
C HIS A 502 27.82 -15.61 5.88
N GLU A 503 28.11 -16.80 5.34
CA GLU A 503 27.19 -17.51 4.46
C GLU A 503 25.94 -17.99 5.22
N ASN A 504 24.80 -18.10 4.52
CA ASN A 504 23.52 -18.55 5.09
C ASN A 504 22.97 -17.67 6.24
N GLN A 505 23.27 -16.38 6.22
CA GLN A 505 22.68 -15.38 7.12
C GLN A 505 21.99 -14.26 6.32
N PRO A 506 21.00 -13.58 6.93
CA PRO A 506 20.49 -12.31 6.40
C PRO A 506 21.63 -11.31 6.29
N ALA A 507 21.76 -10.67 5.13
CA ALA A 507 22.91 -9.83 4.83
C ALA A 507 22.56 -8.69 3.88
N PHE A 508 23.40 -7.66 3.91
CA PHE A 508 23.34 -6.52 3.00
C PHE A 508 24.40 -6.66 1.91
N TYR A 509 24.03 -6.33 0.69
CA TYR A 509 24.87 -6.40 -0.51
C TYR A 509 24.80 -5.06 -1.25
N ALA A 510 25.94 -4.38 -1.40
CA ALA A 510 26.01 -3.08 -2.05
C ALA A 510 26.57 -3.17 -3.47
N PHE A 511 25.96 -2.42 -4.38
CA PHE A 511 26.34 -2.32 -5.79
C PHE A 511 26.41 -0.85 -6.16
N ASP A 512 27.58 -0.38 -6.60
CA ASP A 512 27.78 1.00 -7.02
C ASP A 512 27.75 1.11 -8.54
N VAL A 513 27.04 2.13 -9.05
CA VAL A 513 26.86 2.34 -10.48
C VAL A 513 26.95 3.81 -10.85
N GLU A 514 27.72 4.14 -11.88
CA GLU A 514 27.82 5.51 -12.40
C GLU A 514 26.84 5.73 -13.55
N LEU A 515 25.97 6.73 -13.43
CA LEU A 515 24.94 7.06 -14.42
C LEU A 515 25.19 8.42 -15.08
N LYS A 516 24.94 8.49 -16.39
CA LYS A 516 25.11 9.71 -17.21
C LYS A 516 23.80 10.42 -17.54
N ALA A 517 22.68 9.73 -17.34
CA ALA A 517 21.33 10.26 -17.56
C ALA A 517 20.38 9.58 -16.57
N LEU A 518 19.34 10.30 -16.17
CA LEU A 518 18.29 9.78 -15.31
C LEU A 518 17.17 9.27 -16.20
N LYS A 519 16.97 7.97 -16.17
CA LYS A 519 15.87 7.26 -16.84
C LYS A 519 15.35 6.21 -15.90
N ASP A 520 14.12 5.78 -16.13
CA ASP A 520 13.53 4.69 -15.39
C ASP A 520 14.26 3.37 -15.68
N THR A 521 14.23 2.42 -14.75
CA THR A 521 14.73 1.06 -14.98
C THR A 521 14.08 0.09 -14.00
N TYR A 522 14.38 -1.20 -14.16
CA TYR A 522 13.95 -2.25 -13.24
C TYR A 522 15.17 -3.04 -12.78
N LEU A 523 15.27 -3.28 -11.48
CA LEU A 523 16.31 -4.16 -10.93
C LEU A 523 15.86 -5.61 -11.04
N ASP A 524 16.63 -6.45 -11.76
CA ASP A 524 16.37 -7.88 -11.83
C ASP A 524 16.83 -8.60 -10.54
N LEU A 525 15.89 -9.29 -9.90
CA LEU A 525 16.09 -9.99 -8.63
C LEU A 525 15.87 -11.50 -8.75
N THR A 526 15.83 -12.04 -9.98
CA THR A 526 15.63 -13.48 -10.27
C THR A 526 16.65 -14.38 -9.56
N HIS A 527 17.86 -13.86 -9.31
CA HIS A 527 18.95 -14.59 -8.67
C HIS A 527 19.06 -14.37 -7.15
N PHE A 528 18.15 -13.59 -6.56
CA PHE A 528 18.07 -13.39 -5.12
C PHE A 528 16.95 -14.25 -4.52
N GLY A 529 16.93 -14.40 -3.19
CA GLY A 529 15.88 -15.14 -2.47
C GLY A 529 14.70 -14.26 -2.10
N LYS A 530 14.84 -13.54 -0.99
CA LYS A 530 13.79 -12.65 -0.45
C LYS A 530 14.42 -11.48 0.29
N GLY A 531 13.77 -10.31 0.26
CA GLY A 531 14.17 -9.19 1.09
C GLY A 531 13.67 -7.85 0.58
N ILE A 532 14.49 -6.80 0.71
CA ILE A 532 14.19 -5.44 0.26
C ILE A 532 15.38 -4.80 -0.45
N VAL A 533 15.11 -3.71 -1.18
CA VAL A 533 16.14 -2.95 -1.89
C VAL A 533 16.08 -1.48 -1.52
N PHE A 534 17.25 -0.87 -1.35
CA PHE A 534 17.43 0.56 -1.24
C PHE A 534 18.14 1.09 -2.48
N VAL A 535 17.69 2.24 -2.99
CA VAL A 535 18.36 3.01 -4.04
C VAL A 535 18.66 4.37 -3.46
N ASN A 536 19.95 4.71 -3.34
CA ASN A 536 20.41 5.97 -2.74
C ASN A 536 19.77 6.28 -1.38
N GLY A 537 19.57 5.25 -0.57
CA GLY A 537 18.98 5.35 0.78
C GLY A 537 17.45 5.24 0.83
N VAL A 538 16.75 5.22 -0.31
CA VAL A 538 15.29 5.08 -0.35
C VAL A 538 14.92 3.61 -0.51
N ASN A 539 14.11 3.07 0.41
CA ASN A 539 13.58 1.71 0.33
C ASN A 539 12.54 1.61 -0.79
N ILE A 540 12.88 0.94 -1.89
CA ILE A 540 12.00 0.78 -3.05
C ILE A 540 11.06 -0.43 -2.94
N GLY A 541 11.17 -1.19 -1.84
CA GLY A 541 10.22 -2.21 -1.45
C GLY A 541 10.74 -3.64 -1.51
N ARG A 542 9.82 -4.60 -1.46
CA ARG A 542 10.11 -6.02 -1.23
C ARG A 542 10.29 -6.81 -2.51
N PHE A 543 11.17 -7.80 -2.48
CA PHE A 543 11.25 -8.83 -3.51
C PHE A 543 11.15 -10.24 -2.92
N TRP A 544 10.67 -11.18 -3.73
CA TRP A 544 10.63 -12.59 -3.37
C TRP A 544 10.62 -13.47 -4.62
N ASP A 545 11.55 -14.42 -4.71
CA ASP A 545 11.73 -15.30 -5.87
C ASP A 545 10.56 -16.26 -6.16
N VAL A 546 9.54 -16.26 -5.30
CA VAL A 546 8.28 -16.98 -5.54
C VAL A 546 7.43 -16.32 -6.63
N GLY A 547 7.67 -15.04 -6.95
CA GLY A 547 6.93 -14.29 -7.96
C GLY A 547 5.49 -13.91 -7.54
N PRO A 548 4.70 -13.33 -8.45
CA PRO A 548 4.95 -13.28 -9.89
C PRO A 548 6.00 -12.25 -10.30
N THR A 549 6.17 -11.15 -9.56
CA THR A 549 7.16 -10.11 -9.87
C THR A 549 8.57 -10.53 -9.43
N LEU A 550 9.55 -10.48 -10.32
CA LEU A 550 10.96 -10.77 -10.07
C LEU A 550 11.86 -9.55 -10.30
N SER A 551 11.26 -8.36 -10.38
CA SER A 551 11.99 -7.10 -10.46
C SER A 551 11.36 -6.05 -9.56
N LEU A 552 12.13 -5.01 -9.26
CA LEU A 552 11.63 -3.79 -8.62
C LEU A 552 11.83 -2.60 -9.54
N TYR A 553 10.78 -1.78 -9.69
CA TYR A 553 10.84 -0.53 -10.42
C TYR A 553 11.75 0.47 -9.69
N ILE A 554 12.63 1.11 -10.45
CA ILE A 554 13.46 2.23 -9.99
C ILE A 554 13.05 3.48 -10.79
N PRO A 555 12.30 4.40 -10.17
CA PRO A 555 12.00 5.70 -10.77
C PRO A 555 13.26 6.49 -11.03
N HIS A 556 13.30 7.22 -12.14
CA HIS A 556 14.38 8.15 -12.47
C HIS A 556 14.66 9.17 -11.36
N ALA A 557 13.62 9.57 -10.61
CA ALA A 557 13.69 10.50 -9.49
C ALA A 557 14.53 10.00 -8.29
N LEU A 558 14.69 8.68 -8.14
CA LEU A 558 15.52 8.10 -7.08
C LEU A 558 16.99 7.95 -7.50
N LEU A 559 17.31 8.23 -8.77
CA LEU A 559 18.66 8.17 -9.32
C LEU A 559 19.30 9.56 -9.35
N ARG A 560 20.63 9.60 -9.41
CA ARG A 560 21.41 10.84 -9.56
C ARG A 560 22.49 10.68 -10.62
N ILE A 561 22.87 11.79 -11.25
CA ILE A 561 24.00 11.80 -12.19
C ILE A 561 25.28 11.51 -11.40
N GLY A 562 26.14 10.65 -11.93
CA GLY A 562 27.32 10.14 -11.24
C GLY A 562 26.99 8.88 -10.43
N ASN A 563 27.60 8.76 -9.24
CA ASN A 563 27.59 7.52 -8.46
C ASN A 563 26.25 7.28 -7.76
N ASN A 564 25.62 6.16 -8.03
CA ASN A 564 24.44 5.65 -7.33
C ASN A 564 24.83 4.39 -6.56
N ARG A 565 24.17 4.17 -5.42
CA ARG A 565 24.38 2.97 -4.62
C ARG A 565 23.06 2.24 -4.43
N ILE A 566 23.06 0.97 -4.80
CA ILE A 566 21.96 0.04 -4.61
C ILE A 566 22.36 -0.90 -3.47
N ILE A 567 21.55 -0.99 -2.43
CA ILE A 567 21.75 -1.92 -1.32
C ILE A 567 20.62 -2.92 -1.31
N ILE A 568 20.94 -4.21 -1.35
CA ILE A 568 19.97 -5.30 -1.24
C ILE A 568 20.12 -5.91 0.14
N PHE A 569 19.06 -5.88 0.95
CA PHE A 569 18.96 -6.74 2.13
C PHE A 569 18.31 -8.05 1.70
N GLU A 570 19.01 -9.17 1.83
CA GLU A 570 18.58 -10.50 1.41
C GLU A 570 18.60 -11.46 2.60
N THR A 571 17.53 -12.24 2.78
CA THR A 571 17.28 -13.03 4.00
C THR A 571 17.50 -14.53 3.86
N GLU A 572 17.54 -15.07 2.64
CA GLU A 572 17.56 -16.51 2.38
C GLU A 572 18.97 -17.09 2.17
N GLY A 573 20.00 -16.24 2.22
CA GLY A 573 21.38 -16.62 1.89
C GLY A 573 21.61 -16.80 0.38
N LYS A 574 20.66 -16.38 -0.46
CA LYS A 574 20.69 -16.52 -1.92
C LYS A 574 20.91 -15.15 -2.55
N TYR A 575 22.12 -14.90 -3.03
CA TYR A 575 22.51 -13.64 -3.67
C TYR A 575 23.35 -13.87 -4.94
N SER A 576 23.46 -12.83 -5.76
CA SER A 576 24.34 -12.79 -6.93
C SER A 576 25.51 -11.83 -6.70
N LYS A 577 26.66 -12.14 -7.31
CA LYS A 577 27.83 -11.22 -7.36
C LYS A 577 27.64 -10.07 -8.34
N PHE A 578 26.56 -10.11 -9.13
CA PHE A 578 26.21 -9.11 -10.11
C PHE A 578 24.71 -8.83 -10.08
N ILE A 579 24.32 -7.59 -10.36
CA ILE A 579 22.94 -7.22 -10.64
C ILE A 579 22.80 -6.66 -12.05
N ASP A 580 21.61 -6.81 -12.60
CA ASP A 580 21.23 -6.23 -13.89
C ASP A 580 20.10 -5.22 -13.68
N LEU A 581 20.24 -4.07 -14.33
CA LEU A 581 19.19 -3.10 -14.56
C LEU A 581 18.63 -3.36 -15.96
N VAL A 582 17.31 -3.51 -16.09
CA VAL A 582 16.66 -3.96 -17.32
C VAL A 582 15.55 -3.01 -17.75
N HIS A 583 15.23 -3.03 -19.04
CA HIS A 583 14.23 -2.13 -19.63
C HIS A 583 12.78 -2.38 -19.20
N LYS A 584 12.46 -3.61 -18.77
CA LYS A 584 11.11 -4.07 -18.48
C LYS A 584 11.11 -4.96 -17.24
N PRO A 585 10.00 -5.02 -16.49
CA PRO A 585 9.90 -5.91 -15.34
C PRO A 585 10.03 -7.38 -15.76
N THR A 586 10.75 -8.16 -14.94
CA THR A 586 10.84 -9.61 -15.07
C THR A 586 9.73 -10.27 -14.26
N PHE A 587 9.04 -11.23 -14.86
CA PHE A 587 7.99 -12.01 -14.21
C PHE A 587 8.33 -13.51 -14.18
N LYS A 588 7.89 -14.17 -13.12
CA LYS A 588 7.90 -15.63 -12.99
C LYS A 588 6.61 -16.20 -13.56
N PRO A 589 6.65 -17.12 -14.53
CA PRO A 589 5.47 -17.85 -14.95
C PRO A 589 4.89 -18.67 -13.80
N ILE A 590 3.62 -18.45 -13.48
CA ILE A 590 2.85 -19.20 -12.49
C ILE A 590 1.68 -19.89 -13.19
N LYS A 591 1.37 -21.13 -12.79
CA LYS A 591 0.31 -21.91 -13.41
C LYS A 591 -1.03 -21.14 -13.32
N GLY A 592 -1.57 -20.78 -14.47
CA GLY A 592 -2.80 -19.99 -14.59
C GLY A 592 -2.61 -18.61 -15.19
N ASP A 593 -1.35 -18.17 -15.42
CA ASP A 593 -1.06 -16.91 -16.10
C ASP A 593 -1.78 -16.78 -17.44
N LYS A 594 -2.32 -15.58 -17.67
CA LYS A 594 -2.83 -15.10 -18.96
C LYS A 594 -2.12 -13.78 -19.28
N LEU A 595 -0.79 -13.84 -19.36
CA LEU A 595 0.04 -12.71 -19.75
C LEU A 595 -0.19 -12.31 -21.20
#